data_AF-A0AAD7CS80-F1
#
_entry.id   AF-A0AAD7CS80-F1
#
_cell.length_a   1.000
_cell.length_b   1.000
_cell.length_c   1.000
_cell.angle_alpha   90.00
_cell.angle_beta   90.00
_cell.angle_gamma   90.00
#
_symmetry.space_group_name_H-M   'P 1'
#
loop_
_entity.id
_entity.type
_entity.pdbx_description
1 polymer ?
#
loop_
_entity_poly.entity_id
_entity_poly.type
_entity_poly.pdbx_seq_one_letter_code
_entity_poly.pdbx_strand_id
1 'polypeptide(L)'
;MSTNVLEDASEVRQVLVDARTTNAMILGALALVAYDHLITFQDEVEFMWTGGIWTTNTVYLWNRYFTLISLSYDASVMLSPFKSNAVRSRHLPLSLLTVTYFIGMRQEEAVTCTLILATVDFILVLRVWILYGKRRMLLYLLVPMIGLEIMTMALVSHYTIASVKEYWDLPFPLTGCYPRAAVPRFFAFYSVPMLVVSMAMFLMTVYKCGKTLLTHGRAQMPIYNMFLRDGVFWFVAVFVVFLPEVIIWACARKSLAEILIGPGLAVISIIGSRVLLNIKSIKLASGLPTTATTATALGPTIELDTIDYPSRLWGTVDTTEGETLTVPVP
;
A
#
# COMPACT_ATOMS: atom_id res chain seq x y z
N MET A 1 -13.65 -8.62 48.14
CA MET A 1 -12.67 -9.67 47.74
C MET A 1 -13.23 -10.56 46.64
N SER A 2 -14.48 -11.01 46.71
CA SER A 2 -15.17 -11.74 45.62
C SER A 2 -15.46 -10.89 44.36
N THR A 3 -15.70 -9.58 44.52
CA THR A 3 -15.91 -8.64 43.42
C THR A 3 -14.67 -8.49 42.54
N ASN A 4 -13.49 -8.34 43.15
CA ASN A 4 -12.23 -8.16 42.43
C ASN A 4 -11.87 -9.41 41.59
N VAL A 5 -12.16 -10.60 42.10
CA VAL A 5 -11.91 -11.87 41.38
C VAL A 5 -12.84 -12.03 40.16
N LEU A 6 -14.09 -11.56 40.27
CA LEU A 6 -15.04 -11.60 39.15
C LEU A 6 -14.72 -10.53 38.09
N GLU A 7 -14.24 -9.36 38.52
CA GLU A 7 -13.77 -8.29 37.64
C GLU A 7 -12.54 -8.76 36.85
N ASP A 8 -11.53 -9.32 37.53
CA ASP A 8 -10.35 -9.93 36.91
C ASP A 8 -10.72 -11.05 35.92
N ALA A 9 -11.67 -11.93 36.28
CA ALA A 9 -12.11 -13.01 35.40
C ALA A 9 -12.83 -12.49 34.14
N SER A 10 -13.59 -11.40 34.26
CA SER A 10 -14.29 -10.78 33.14
C SER A 10 -13.33 -10.07 32.18
N GLU A 11 -12.32 -9.37 32.70
CA GLU A 11 -11.28 -8.72 31.91
C GLU A 11 -10.44 -9.74 31.14
N VAL A 12 -10.01 -10.81 31.82
CA VAL A 12 -9.28 -11.92 31.20
C VAL A 12 -10.09 -12.51 30.05
N ARG A 13 -11.38 -12.81 30.27
CA ARG A 13 -12.25 -13.35 29.20
C ARG A 13 -12.36 -12.41 28.00
N GLN A 14 -12.40 -11.10 28.20
CA GLN A 14 -12.44 -10.13 27.10
C GLN A 14 -11.14 -10.11 26.31
N VAL A 15 -9.98 -10.07 26.99
CA VAL A 15 -8.67 -10.12 26.34
C VAL A 15 -8.51 -11.40 25.52
N LEU A 16 -9.01 -12.54 26.02
CA LEU A 16 -9.03 -13.80 25.28
C LEU A 16 -9.80 -13.74 23.95
N VAL A 17 -10.97 -13.09 23.94
CA VAL A 17 -11.79 -12.95 22.73
C VAL A 17 -11.12 -12.01 21.74
N ASP A 18 -10.59 -10.89 22.22
CA ASP A 18 -9.91 -9.91 21.39
C ASP A 18 -8.65 -10.52 20.76
N ALA A 19 -7.85 -11.29 21.53
CA ALA A 19 -6.66 -11.99 21.05
C ALA A 19 -6.97 -13.00 19.92
N ARG A 20 -8.02 -13.82 20.09
CA ARG A 20 -8.45 -14.75 19.03
C ARG A 20 -8.88 -14.01 17.76
N THR A 21 -9.54 -12.88 17.92
CA THR A 21 -9.99 -12.06 16.79
C THR A 21 -8.79 -11.49 16.04
N THR A 22 -7.81 -10.92 16.75
CA THR A 22 -6.55 -10.43 16.15
C THR A 22 -5.79 -11.55 15.43
N ASN A 23 -5.66 -12.73 16.04
CA ASN A 23 -4.99 -13.89 15.44
C ASN A 23 -5.72 -14.41 14.17
N ALA A 24 -7.05 -14.34 14.14
CA ALA A 24 -7.81 -14.67 12.94
C ALA A 24 -7.63 -13.63 11.83
N MET A 25 -7.58 -12.34 12.18
CA MET A 25 -7.41 -11.24 11.22
C MET A 25 -6.02 -11.27 10.56
N ILE A 26 -4.96 -11.54 11.32
CA ILE A 26 -3.61 -11.64 10.76
C ILE A 26 -3.45 -12.85 9.83
N LEU A 27 -4.04 -14.00 10.20
CA LEU A 27 -4.08 -15.17 9.32
C LEU A 27 -4.89 -14.90 8.05
N GLY A 28 -6.02 -14.20 8.18
CA GLY A 28 -6.82 -13.75 7.04
C GLY A 28 -6.04 -12.81 6.12
N ALA A 29 -5.29 -11.86 6.69
CA ALA A 29 -4.44 -10.95 5.95
C ALA A 29 -3.32 -11.70 5.19
N LEU A 30 -2.64 -12.64 5.86
CA LEU A 30 -1.62 -13.49 5.24
C LEU A 30 -2.21 -14.32 4.08
N ALA A 31 -3.37 -14.95 4.31
CA ALA A 31 -4.07 -15.72 3.29
C ALA A 31 -4.48 -14.84 2.10
N LEU A 32 -4.96 -13.62 2.35
CA LEU A 32 -5.33 -12.66 1.32
C LEU A 32 -4.13 -12.25 0.46
N VAL A 33 -2.99 -11.95 1.08
CA VAL A 33 -1.76 -11.61 0.36
C VAL A 33 -1.26 -12.80 -0.45
N ALA A 34 -1.21 -14.00 0.14
CA ALA A 34 -0.82 -15.20 -0.57
C ALA A 34 -1.74 -15.50 -1.76
N TYR A 35 -3.06 -15.32 -1.59
CA TYR A 35 -4.03 -15.47 -2.67
C TYR A 35 -3.79 -14.47 -3.80
N ASP A 36 -3.56 -13.19 -3.47
CA ASP A 36 -3.25 -12.17 -4.47
C ASP A 36 -1.97 -12.50 -5.26
N HIS A 37 -0.96 -13.07 -4.57
CA HIS A 37 0.27 -13.52 -5.22
C HIS A 37 0.00 -14.60 -6.26
N LEU A 38 -0.80 -15.61 -5.91
CA LEU A 38 -1.11 -16.72 -6.79
C LEU A 38 -1.85 -16.28 -8.06
N ILE A 39 -2.88 -15.43 -7.93
CA ILE A 39 -3.70 -15.01 -9.08
C ILE A 39 -2.98 -14.04 -10.03
N THR A 40 -1.99 -13.31 -9.53
CA THR A 40 -1.20 -12.36 -10.35
C THR A 40 0.16 -12.92 -10.76
N PHE A 41 0.44 -14.20 -10.48
CA PHE A 41 1.74 -14.81 -10.76
C PHE A 41 2.03 -14.90 -12.26
N GLN A 42 1.03 -15.20 -13.08
CA GLN A 42 1.18 -15.24 -14.55
C GLN A 42 1.60 -13.88 -15.10
N ASP A 43 0.85 -12.83 -14.74
CA ASP A 43 1.15 -11.44 -15.11
C ASP A 43 2.52 -11.01 -14.55
N GLU A 44 2.90 -11.48 -13.36
CA GLU A 44 4.20 -11.19 -12.78
C GLU A 44 5.32 -11.75 -13.64
N VAL A 45 5.26 -13.02 -14.05
CA VAL A 45 6.29 -13.64 -14.90
C VAL A 45 6.39 -12.92 -16.24
N GLU A 46 5.25 -12.62 -16.87
CA GLU A 46 5.20 -11.96 -18.19
C GLU A 46 5.65 -10.50 -18.16
N PHE A 47 5.26 -9.74 -17.13
CA PHE A 47 5.59 -8.32 -17.09
C PHE A 47 6.88 -8.06 -16.32
N MET A 48 7.15 -8.74 -15.21
CA MET A 48 8.25 -8.36 -14.30
C MET A 48 9.54 -9.13 -14.58
N TRP A 49 9.45 -10.42 -14.92
CA TRP A 49 10.63 -11.27 -15.11
C TRP A 49 11.23 -11.16 -16.51
N THR A 50 10.40 -10.99 -17.54
CA THR A 50 10.83 -10.81 -18.94
C THR A 50 11.12 -9.33 -19.27
N GLY A 51 12.24 -8.82 -18.77
CA GLY A 51 12.83 -7.54 -19.20
C GLY A 51 12.08 -6.26 -18.76
N GLY A 52 12.83 -5.19 -18.45
CA GLY A 52 12.24 -3.89 -18.10
C GLY A 52 13.13 -2.98 -17.26
N ILE A 53 12.57 -1.84 -16.83
CA ILE A 53 13.26 -0.86 -15.99
C ILE A 53 13.53 -1.49 -14.61
N TRP A 54 14.80 -1.73 -14.32
CA TRP A 54 15.27 -2.39 -13.09
C TRP A 54 14.64 -1.81 -11.82
N THR A 55 14.53 -0.48 -11.71
CA THR A 55 13.98 0.19 -10.53
C THR A 55 12.52 -0.19 -10.22
N THR A 56 11.64 -0.22 -11.23
CA THR A 56 10.21 -0.55 -11.00
C THR A 56 10.04 -2.02 -10.63
N ASN A 57 10.86 -2.90 -11.24
CA ASN A 57 10.88 -4.31 -10.90
C ASN A 57 11.35 -4.54 -9.46
N THR A 58 12.44 -3.89 -9.05
CA THR A 58 12.96 -4.01 -7.68
C THR A 58 11.96 -3.50 -6.65
N VAL A 59 11.33 -2.33 -6.87
CA VAL A 59 10.33 -1.79 -5.93
C VAL A 59 9.10 -2.70 -5.83
N TYR A 60 8.65 -3.27 -6.94
CA TYR A 60 7.54 -4.22 -6.94
C TYR A 60 7.88 -5.50 -6.17
N LEU A 61 9.01 -6.15 -6.50
CA LEU A 61 9.43 -7.39 -5.84
C LEU A 61 9.67 -7.14 -4.36
N TRP A 62 10.29 -6.01 -4.02
CA TRP A 62 10.45 -5.57 -2.64
C TRP A 62 9.09 -5.46 -1.95
N ASN A 63 8.19 -4.60 -2.40
CA ASN A 63 6.89 -4.37 -1.75
C ASN A 63 6.11 -5.70 -1.57
N ARG A 64 6.08 -6.52 -2.61
CA ARG A 64 5.30 -7.76 -2.65
C ARG A 64 5.87 -8.86 -1.74
N TYR A 65 7.11 -9.29 -1.97
CA TYR A 65 7.71 -10.39 -1.21
C TYR A 65 8.11 -9.97 0.20
N PHE A 66 8.54 -8.73 0.40
CA PHE A 66 8.84 -8.23 1.74
C PHE A 66 7.57 -8.25 2.59
N THR A 67 6.43 -7.75 2.09
CA THR A 67 5.17 -7.79 2.84
C THR A 67 4.75 -9.22 3.19
N LEU A 68 4.90 -10.18 2.26
CA LEU A 68 4.59 -11.58 2.53
C LEU A 68 5.48 -12.15 3.66
N ILE A 69 6.79 -11.87 3.63
CA ILE A 69 7.73 -12.29 4.68
C ILE A 69 7.36 -11.64 6.01
N SER A 70 7.06 -10.34 6.01
CA SER A 70 6.69 -9.57 7.20
C SER A 70 5.41 -10.09 7.85
N LEU A 71 4.35 -10.33 7.07
CA LEU A 71 3.09 -10.90 7.59
C LEU A 71 3.26 -12.35 8.05
N SER A 72 4.11 -13.13 7.38
CA SER A 72 4.41 -14.51 7.81
C SER A 72 5.18 -14.52 9.14
N TYR A 73 6.14 -13.60 9.29
CA TYR A 73 6.87 -13.41 10.54
C TYR A 73 5.92 -12.99 11.67
N ASP A 74 5.10 -11.96 11.45
CA ASP A 74 4.14 -11.47 12.44
C ASP A 74 3.13 -12.57 12.85
N ALA A 75 2.57 -13.29 11.87
CA ALA A 75 1.73 -14.45 12.15
C ALA A 75 2.48 -15.51 12.97
N SER A 76 3.73 -15.84 12.63
CA SER A 76 4.52 -16.82 13.38
C SER A 76 4.73 -16.42 14.85
N VAL A 77 4.97 -15.12 15.10
CA VAL A 77 5.13 -14.57 16.45
C VAL A 77 3.82 -14.67 17.22
N MET A 78 2.70 -14.26 16.61
CA MET A 78 1.37 -14.28 17.23
C MET A 78 0.84 -15.70 17.50
N LEU A 79 1.19 -16.67 16.65
CA LEU A 79 0.75 -18.07 16.76
C LEU A 79 1.70 -18.96 17.57
N SER A 80 2.87 -18.46 17.95
CA SER A 80 3.84 -19.27 18.69
C SER A 80 3.38 -19.56 20.13
N PRO A 81 3.25 -20.83 20.56
CA PRO A 81 2.93 -21.16 21.93
C PRO A 81 4.13 -20.89 22.83
N PHE A 82 4.09 -19.76 23.54
CA PHE A 82 5.10 -19.42 24.53
C PHE A 82 4.99 -20.37 25.73
N LYS A 83 5.89 -21.37 25.79
CA LYS A 83 6.07 -22.18 26.99
C LYS A 83 6.84 -21.37 28.03
N SER A 84 6.13 -20.87 29.05
CA SER A 84 6.71 -20.43 30.33
C SER A 84 7.33 -21.61 31.15
N ASN A 85 7.86 -22.65 30.48
CA ASN A 85 8.49 -23.79 31.16
C ASN A 85 10.01 -23.64 31.33
N ALA A 86 10.58 -22.48 30.96
CA ALA A 86 11.91 -22.09 31.46
C ALA A 86 11.85 -21.43 32.85
N VAL A 87 10.66 -21.19 33.42
CA VAL A 87 10.45 -20.42 34.67
C VAL A 87 10.43 -21.32 35.92
N ARG A 88 10.85 -22.59 35.81
CA ARG A 88 11.15 -23.45 36.97
C ARG A 88 12.63 -23.83 37.07
N SER A 89 13.54 -22.95 36.64
CA SER A 89 14.91 -23.00 37.15
C SER A 89 15.21 -21.70 37.86
N ARG A 90 15.18 -21.79 39.19
CA ARG A 90 15.63 -20.79 40.16
C ARG A 90 16.98 -20.18 39.72
N HIS A 91 17.08 -18.84 39.78
CA HIS A 91 18.31 -18.03 39.89
C HIS A 91 18.95 -17.30 38.66
N LEU A 92 18.23 -16.93 37.59
CA LEU A 92 18.79 -16.00 36.58
C LEU A 92 17.79 -14.87 36.23
N PRO A 93 18.23 -13.65 35.81
CA PRO A 93 17.35 -12.55 35.41
C PRO A 93 16.81 -12.78 33.99
N LEU A 94 16.20 -13.95 33.77
CA LEU A 94 15.64 -14.38 32.49
C LEU A 94 14.44 -13.53 32.07
N SER A 95 13.75 -12.91 33.03
CA SER A 95 12.64 -11.98 32.77
C SER A 95 13.09 -10.75 31.97
N LEU A 96 14.25 -10.17 32.30
CA LEU A 96 14.82 -9.03 31.56
C LEU A 96 15.25 -9.43 30.14
N LEU A 97 15.80 -10.63 29.97
CA LEU A 97 16.23 -11.14 28.66
C LEU A 97 15.02 -11.38 27.74
N THR A 98 13.93 -11.92 28.30
CA THR A 98 12.69 -12.18 27.56
C THR A 98 11.99 -10.87 27.18
N VAL A 99 11.92 -9.89 28.10
CA VAL A 99 11.37 -8.55 27.81
C VAL A 99 12.21 -7.80 26.77
N THR A 100 13.55 -7.89 26.83
CA THR A 100 14.43 -7.26 25.82
C THR A 100 14.25 -7.88 24.45
N TYR A 101 14.09 -9.20 24.38
CA TYR A 101 13.76 -9.92 23.15
C TYR A 101 12.41 -9.46 22.56
N PHE A 102 11.37 -9.30 23.40
CA PHE A 102 10.06 -8.80 22.95
C PHE A 102 10.11 -7.36 22.46
N ILE A 103 10.81 -6.46 23.17
CA ILE A 103 11.01 -5.08 22.73
C ILE A 103 11.75 -5.04 21.40
N GLY A 104 12.78 -5.89 21.23
CA GLY A 104 13.49 -6.04 19.96
C GLY A 104 12.58 -6.49 18.82
N MET A 105 11.80 -7.56 19.01
CA MET A 105 10.88 -8.05 17.97
C MET A 105 9.82 -7.01 17.57
N ARG A 106 9.27 -6.27 18.54
CA ARG A 106 8.29 -5.20 18.26
C ARG A 106 8.91 -3.98 17.57
N GLN A 107 10.18 -3.68 17.84
CA GLN A 107 10.89 -2.64 17.08
C GLN A 107 11.09 -3.04 15.62
N GLU A 108 11.46 -4.29 15.36
CA GLU A 108 11.61 -4.81 13.99
C GLU A 108 10.28 -4.74 13.21
N GLU A 109 9.16 -5.06 13.86
CA GLU A 109 7.81 -4.97 13.28
C GLU A 109 7.46 -3.53 12.87
N ALA A 110 7.67 -2.55 13.76
CA ALA A 110 7.37 -1.15 13.49
C ALA A 110 8.23 -0.55 12.36
N VAL A 111 9.52 -0.91 12.32
CA VAL A 111 10.43 -0.51 11.23
C VAL A 111 9.95 -1.11 9.91
N THR A 112 9.60 -2.39 9.92
CA THR A 112 9.11 -3.12 8.76
C THR A 112 7.84 -2.49 8.18
N CYS A 113 6.85 -2.18 9.03
CA CYS A 113 5.63 -1.47 8.62
C CYS A 113 5.96 -0.12 7.98
N THR A 114 6.82 0.67 8.64
CA THR A 114 7.22 2.00 8.15
C THR A 114 7.92 1.91 6.79
N LEU A 115 8.76 0.89 6.56
CA LEU A 115 9.42 0.68 5.28
C LEU A 115 8.42 0.33 4.16
N ILE A 116 7.44 -0.54 4.44
CA ILE A 116 6.41 -0.89 3.45
C ILE A 116 5.60 0.35 3.07
N LEU A 117 5.12 1.10 4.05
CA LEU A 117 4.36 2.34 3.82
C LEU A 117 5.18 3.35 3.02
N ALA A 118 6.41 3.61 3.44
CA ALA A 118 7.33 4.51 2.73
C ALA A 118 7.56 4.09 1.26
N THR A 119 7.61 2.78 0.97
CA THR A 119 7.74 2.30 -0.41
C THR A 119 6.50 2.61 -1.25
N VAL A 120 5.30 2.52 -0.66
CA VAL A 120 4.05 2.88 -1.32
C VAL A 120 3.97 4.38 -1.55
N ASP A 121 4.32 5.20 -0.57
CA ASP A 121 4.31 6.66 -0.71
C ASP A 121 5.32 7.14 -1.75
N PHE A 122 6.48 6.49 -1.81
CA PHE A 122 7.45 6.71 -2.87
C PHE A 122 6.86 6.47 -4.26
N ILE A 123 6.08 5.39 -4.45
CA ILE A 123 5.39 5.12 -5.73
C ILE A 123 4.42 6.25 -6.08
N LEU A 124 3.67 6.76 -5.11
CA LEU A 124 2.70 7.84 -5.35
C LEU A 124 3.39 9.17 -5.67
N VAL A 125 4.47 9.48 -4.99
CA VAL A 125 5.29 10.66 -5.30
C VAL A 125 5.84 10.59 -6.71
N LEU A 126 6.37 9.43 -7.12
CA LEU A 126 6.79 9.25 -8.50
C LEU A 126 5.65 9.49 -9.49
N ARG A 127 4.44 9.02 -9.20
CA ARG A 127 3.27 9.23 -10.08
C ARG A 127 2.88 10.70 -10.20
N VAL A 128 2.75 11.40 -9.07
CA VAL A 128 2.40 12.83 -9.08
C VAL A 128 3.51 13.64 -9.75
N TRP A 129 4.79 13.29 -9.52
CA TRP A 129 5.91 13.96 -10.17
C TRP A 129 5.88 13.79 -11.70
N ILE A 130 5.55 12.58 -12.19
CA ILE A 130 5.35 12.32 -13.62
C ILE A 130 4.15 13.11 -14.16
N LEU A 131 3.02 13.12 -13.44
CA LEU A 131 1.78 13.82 -13.83
C LEU A 131 1.99 15.33 -14.04
N TYR A 132 2.88 15.93 -13.25
CA TYR A 132 3.24 17.33 -13.36
C TYR A 132 4.41 17.61 -14.31
N GLY A 133 4.80 16.63 -15.13
CA GLY A 133 5.83 16.80 -16.16
C GLY A 133 7.23 16.89 -15.59
N LYS A 134 7.54 16.14 -14.52
CA LYS A 134 8.87 16.01 -13.91
C LYS A 134 9.48 17.34 -13.42
N ARG A 135 8.65 18.31 -13.04
CA ARG A 135 9.12 19.61 -12.51
C ARG A 135 9.83 19.42 -11.17
N ARG A 136 11.11 19.81 -11.10
CA ARG A 136 11.95 19.67 -9.88
C ARG A 136 11.41 20.42 -8.67
N MET A 137 10.70 21.54 -8.88
CA MET A 137 10.04 22.30 -7.81
C MET A 137 9.10 21.44 -6.95
N LEU A 138 8.36 20.53 -7.57
CA LEU A 138 7.46 19.64 -6.82
C LEU A 138 8.23 18.60 -6.02
N LEU A 139 9.38 18.17 -6.51
CA LEU A 139 10.22 17.23 -5.76
C LEU A 139 10.74 17.88 -4.47
N TYR A 140 11.12 19.15 -4.51
CA TYR A 140 11.47 19.91 -3.31
C TYR A 140 10.31 20.10 -2.32
N LEU A 141 9.06 19.97 -2.75
CA LEU A 141 7.88 20.01 -1.89
C LEU A 141 7.49 18.62 -1.36
N LEU A 142 7.54 17.59 -2.21
CA LEU A 142 7.07 16.23 -1.92
C LEU A 142 8.06 15.45 -1.04
N VAL A 143 9.37 15.61 -1.25
CA VAL A 143 10.40 14.92 -0.46
C VAL A 143 10.34 15.28 1.03
N PRO A 144 10.32 16.57 1.44
CA PRO A 144 10.22 16.89 2.86
C PRO A 144 8.87 16.45 3.46
N MET A 145 7.81 16.43 2.67
CA MET A 145 6.49 15.98 3.12
C MET A 145 6.51 14.49 3.53
N ILE A 146 7.04 13.61 2.67
CA ILE A 146 7.28 12.19 3.02
C ILE A 146 8.32 12.05 4.14
N GLY A 147 9.38 12.86 4.12
CA GLY A 147 10.41 12.82 5.15
C GLY A 147 9.86 13.12 6.55
N LEU A 148 8.98 14.11 6.65
CA LEU A 148 8.28 14.46 7.89
C LEU A 148 7.32 13.35 8.32
N GLU A 149 6.58 12.76 7.38
CA GLU A 149 5.72 11.61 7.63
C GLU A 149 6.51 10.45 8.24
N ILE A 150 7.55 9.95 7.56
CA ILE A 150 8.39 8.84 8.02
C ILE A 150 8.99 9.16 9.40
N MET A 151 9.49 10.39 9.58
CA MET A 151 10.06 10.83 10.85
C MET A 151 9.03 10.81 11.98
N THR A 152 7.80 11.30 11.74
CA THR A 152 6.74 11.28 12.74
C THR A 152 6.33 9.85 13.10
N MET A 153 6.20 8.95 12.13
CA MET A 153 5.87 7.54 12.36
C MET A 153 6.99 6.83 13.15
N ALA A 154 8.25 7.07 12.81
CA ALA A 154 9.41 6.52 13.52
C ALA A 154 9.49 7.02 14.97
N LEU A 155 9.24 8.31 15.21
CA LEU A 155 9.24 8.86 16.57
C LEU A 155 8.08 8.30 17.41
N VAL A 156 6.85 8.29 16.87
CA VAL A 156 5.66 7.78 17.58
C VAL A 156 5.84 6.31 17.93
N SER A 157 6.31 5.49 16.99
CA SER A 157 6.57 4.06 17.25
C SER A 157 7.66 3.86 18.30
N HIS A 158 8.77 4.58 18.22
CA HIS A 158 9.86 4.50 19.20
C HIS A 158 9.39 4.85 20.62
N TYR A 159 8.70 5.99 20.79
CA TYR A 159 8.19 6.40 22.10
C TYR A 159 7.12 5.45 22.64
N THR A 160 6.31 4.86 21.76
CA THR A 160 5.29 3.89 22.17
C THR A 160 5.94 2.63 22.70
N ILE A 161 6.89 2.06 21.98
CA ILE A 161 7.59 0.83 22.41
C ILE A 161 8.38 1.08 23.70
N ALA A 162 9.03 2.24 23.84
CA ALA A 162 9.74 2.61 25.06
C ALA A 162 8.83 2.76 26.30
N SER A 163 7.54 3.06 26.09
CA SER A 163 6.56 3.23 27.17
C SER A 163 5.96 1.91 27.68
N VAL A 164 5.98 0.85 26.86
CA VAL A 164 5.39 -0.45 27.19
C VAL A 164 6.46 -1.40 27.74
N LYS A 165 6.46 -1.61 29.05
CA LYS A 165 7.46 -2.43 29.75
C LYS A 165 6.96 -3.79 30.22
N GLU A 166 5.65 -4.03 30.18
CA GLU A 166 5.01 -5.23 30.71
C GLU A 166 4.09 -5.87 29.66
N TYR A 167 4.16 -7.19 29.54
CA TYR A 167 3.39 -8.02 28.61
C TYR A 167 2.62 -9.12 29.37
N TRP A 168 1.51 -9.59 28.79
CA TRP A 168 0.74 -10.71 29.34
C TRP A 168 1.36 -12.06 28.95
N ASP A 169 1.57 -12.92 29.94
CA ASP A 169 1.84 -14.34 29.72
C ASP A 169 0.49 -15.08 29.57
N LEU A 170 0.04 -15.34 28.34
CA LEU A 170 -1.20 -16.08 28.12
C LEU A 170 -0.99 -17.60 28.31
N PRO A 171 -1.87 -18.30 29.04
CA PRO A 171 -1.79 -19.76 29.18
C PRO A 171 -2.22 -20.48 27.91
N PHE A 172 -1.58 -21.63 27.64
CA PHE A 172 -1.96 -22.56 26.57
C PHE A 172 -3.45 -22.94 26.67
N PRO A 173 -4.23 -22.98 25.56
CA PRO A 173 -3.82 -22.98 24.15
C PRO A 173 -3.67 -21.60 23.50
N LEU A 174 -3.73 -20.50 24.25
CA LEU A 174 -3.61 -19.16 23.67
C LEU A 174 -2.14 -18.76 23.48
N THR A 175 -1.87 -18.14 22.34
CA THR A 175 -0.56 -17.73 21.85
C THR A 175 -0.59 -16.25 21.48
N GLY A 176 0.55 -15.57 21.57
CA GLY A 176 0.68 -14.16 21.21
C GLY A 176 1.29 -13.31 22.34
N CYS A 177 1.71 -12.10 21.99
CA CYS A 177 2.39 -11.18 22.89
C CYS A 177 1.57 -9.88 23.01
N TYR A 178 0.79 -9.73 24.08
CA TYR A 178 -0.06 -8.55 24.27
C TYR A 178 0.48 -7.64 25.37
N PRO A 179 0.50 -6.32 25.16
CA PRO A 179 0.94 -5.38 26.19
C PRO A 179 0.00 -5.44 27.40
N ARG A 180 0.57 -5.62 28.60
CA ARG A 180 -0.15 -5.55 29.88
C ARG A 180 -0.39 -4.11 30.30
N ALA A 181 0.61 -3.26 30.07
CA ALA A 181 0.50 -1.84 30.30
C ALA A 181 -0.36 -1.18 29.22
N ALA A 182 -1.00 -0.07 29.60
CA ALA A 182 -1.79 0.72 28.68
C ALA A 182 -0.92 1.27 27.54
N VAL A 183 -1.19 0.87 26.29
CA VAL A 183 -0.62 1.57 25.13
C VAL A 183 -1.08 3.04 25.18
N PRO A 184 -0.17 4.02 25.06
CA PRO A 184 -0.55 5.41 25.10
C PRO A 184 -1.49 5.79 23.95
N ARG A 185 -2.51 6.60 24.24
CA ARG A 185 -3.48 7.07 23.22
C ARG A 185 -2.84 7.89 22.10
N PHE A 186 -1.63 8.42 22.30
CA PHE A 186 -0.92 9.14 21.25
C PHE A 186 -0.50 8.24 20.09
N PHE A 187 -0.51 6.91 20.24
CA PHE A 187 -0.28 5.99 19.11
C PHE A 187 -1.32 6.15 18.00
N ALA A 188 -2.53 6.64 18.29
CA ALA A 188 -3.51 6.98 17.26
C ALA A 188 -2.99 8.00 16.22
N PHE A 189 -1.98 8.80 16.58
CA PHE A 189 -1.33 9.73 15.65
C PHE A 189 -0.35 9.03 14.69
N TYR A 190 -0.08 7.74 14.83
CA TYR A 190 0.83 7.00 13.95
C TYR A 190 0.34 6.99 12.49
N SER A 191 -0.92 6.67 12.24
CA SER A 191 -1.48 6.58 10.87
C SER A 191 -1.99 7.93 10.32
N VAL A 192 -2.04 8.98 11.14
CA VAL A 192 -2.57 10.30 10.74
C VAL A 192 -1.69 11.01 9.68
N PRO A 193 -0.35 11.10 9.84
CA PRO A 193 0.52 11.67 8.82
C PRO A 193 0.31 11.04 7.45
N MET A 194 0.19 9.72 7.40
CA MET A 194 -0.05 8.98 6.17
C MET A 194 -1.38 9.35 5.50
N LEU A 195 -2.47 9.45 6.27
CA LEU A 195 -3.76 9.91 5.75
C LEU A 195 -3.67 11.36 5.20
N VAL A 196 -2.93 12.24 5.87
CA VAL A 196 -2.75 13.62 5.44
C VAL A 196 -1.94 13.68 4.14
N VAL A 197 -0.84 12.92 4.05
CA VAL A 197 -0.01 12.87 2.84
C VAL A 197 -0.77 12.27 1.68
N SER A 198 -1.45 11.15 1.90
CA SER A 198 -2.38 10.50 0.97
C SER A 198 -3.41 11.48 0.40
N MET A 199 -4.11 12.21 1.27
CA MET A 199 -5.12 13.19 0.89
C MET A 199 -4.52 14.32 0.03
N ALA A 200 -3.40 14.89 0.44
CA ALA A 200 -2.76 15.97 -0.30
C ALA A 200 -2.33 15.53 -1.70
N MET A 201 -1.76 14.34 -1.82
CA MET A 201 -1.35 13.74 -3.10
C MET A 201 -2.54 13.48 -4.03
N PHE A 202 -3.64 12.99 -3.45
CA PHE A 202 -4.89 12.81 -4.16
C PHE A 202 -5.45 14.15 -4.67
N LEU A 203 -5.52 15.18 -3.82
CA LEU A 203 -6.00 16.50 -4.20
C LEU A 203 -5.16 17.14 -5.32
N MET A 204 -3.83 17.02 -5.27
CA MET A 204 -2.95 17.48 -6.36
C MET A 204 -3.25 16.74 -7.67
N THR A 205 -3.46 15.43 -7.59
CA THR A 205 -3.78 14.59 -8.76
C THR A 205 -5.11 15.01 -9.39
N VAL A 206 -6.16 15.17 -8.57
CA VAL A 206 -7.49 15.62 -9.01
C VAL A 206 -7.43 17.03 -9.59
N TYR A 207 -6.76 17.96 -8.91
CA TYR A 207 -6.61 19.34 -9.37
C TYR A 207 -5.94 19.40 -10.74
N LYS A 208 -4.84 18.66 -10.93
CA LYS A 208 -4.11 18.66 -12.19
C LYS A 208 -4.93 18.02 -13.31
N CYS A 209 -5.59 16.89 -13.05
CA CYS A 209 -6.45 16.24 -14.04
C CYS A 209 -7.63 17.13 -14.42
N GLY A 210 -8.31 17.75 -13.45
CA GLY A 210 -9.42 18.67 -13.67
C GLY A 210 -9.01 19.92 -14.47
N LYS A 211 -7.86 20.53 -14.14
CA LYS A 211 -7.34 21.67 -14.90
C LYS A 211 -7.01 21.30 -16.34
N THR A 212 -6.37 20.15 -16.56
CA THR A 212 -6.06 19.66 -17.92
C THR A 212 -7.34 19.39 -18.71
N LEU A 213 -8.38 18.83 -18.08
CA LEU A 213 -9.69 18.59 -18.67
C LEU A 213 -10.36 19.86 -19.16
N LEU A 214 -10.37 20.90 -18.32
CA LEU A 214 -10.96 22.18 -18.66
C LEU A 214 -10.19 22.92 -19.77
N THR A 215 -8.87 22.72 -19.86
CA THR A 215 -8.03 23.51 -20.79
C THR A 215 -7.86 22.85 -22.17
N HIS A 216 -7.65 21.54 -22.25
CA HIS A 216 -7.30 20.84 -23.49
C HIS A 216 -8.40 19.90 -24.02
N GLY A 217 -9.52 19.77 -23.31
CA GLY A 217 -10.61 18.87 -23.68
C GLY A 217 -10.23 17.39 -23.60
N ARG A 218 -11.16 16.51 -24.01
CA ARG A 218 -11.05 15.04 -23.86
C ARG A 218 -9.96 14.37 -24.71
N ALA A 219 -9.41 15.07 -25.71
CA ALA A 219 -8.51 14.50 -26.71
C ALA A 219 -7.10 14.12 -26.19
N GLN A 220 -6.65 14.66 -25.06
CA GLN A 220 -5.34 14.36 -24.45
C GLN A 220 -5.43 13.41 -23.23
N MET A 221 -6.55 12.68 -23.05
CA MET A 221 -6.90 12.07 -21.75
C MET A 221 -6.59 10.60 -21.46
N PRO A 222 -6.13 9.72 -22.38
CA PRO A 222 -6.04 8.30 -22.02
C PRO A 222 -5.09 8.09 -20.83
N ILE A 223 -3.98 8.84 -20.79
CA ILE A 223 -3.01 8.78 -19.70
C ILE A 223 -3.59 9.41 -18.42
N TYR A 224 -4.08 10.66 -18.47
CA TYR A 224 -4.59 11.35 -17.27
C TYR A 224 -5.78 10.63 -16.60
N ASN A 225 -6.71 10.08 -17.39
CA ASN A 225 -7.86 9.36 -16.86
C ASN A 225 -7.46 8.07 -16.13
N MET A 226 -6.47 7.34 -16.66
CA MET A 226 -5.91 6.17 -16.01
C MET A 226 -5.24 6.52 -14.67
N PHE A 227 -4.40 7.55 -14.64
CA PHE A 227 -3.77 8.02 -13.40
C PHE A 227 -4.80 8.48 -12.36
N LEU A 228 -5.87 9.15 -12.78
CA LEU A 228 -6.96 9.57 -11.89
C LEU A 228 -7.72 8.36 -11.35
N ARG A 229 -8.11 7.42 -12.21
CA ARG A 229 -8.84 6.20 -11.82
C ARG A 229 -8.04 5.40 -10.79
N ASP A 230 -6.77 5.13 -11.09
CA ASP A 230 -5.89 4.38 -10.20
C ASP A 230 -5.61 5.15 -8.90
N GLY A 231 -5.49 6.48 -8.97
CA GLY A 231 -5.34 7.35 -7.81
C GLY A 231 -6.58 7.36 -6.89
N VAL A 232 -7.79 7.33 -7.46
CA VAL A 232 -9.04 7.24 -6.70
C VAL A 232 -9.14 5.90 -5.98
N PHE A 233 -8.89 4.79 -6.66
CA PHE A 233 -8.92 3.46 -6.03
C PHE A 233 -7.91 3.36 -4.88
N TRP A 234 -6.71 3.89 -5.08
CA TRP A 234 -5.70 3.94 -4.02
C TRP A 234 -6.16 4.78 -2.83
N PHE A 235 -6.63 6.00 -3.07
CA PHE A 235 -7.08 6.90 -2.01
C PHE A 235 -8.24 6.31 -1.20
N VAL A 236 -9.25 5.76 -1.88
CA VAL A 236 -10.40 5.11 -1.24
C VAL A 236 -9.94 3.96 -0.36
N ALA A 237 -9.04 3.10 -0.85
CA ALA A 237 -8.58 1.97 -0.07
C ALA A 237 -7.76 2.37 1.15
N VAL A 238 -6.86 3.36 1.02
CA VAL A 238 -6.11 3.89 2.17
C VAL A 238 -7.07 4.50 3.19
N PHE A 239 -8.07 5.25 2.75
CA PHE A 239 -9.05 5.82 3.66
C PHE A 239 -9.89 4.75 4.36
N VAL A 240 -10.36 3.74 3.64
CA VAL A 240 -11.18 2.63 4.19
C VAL A 240 -10.39 1.77 5.18
N VAL A 241 -9.08 1.66 5.02
CA VAL A 241 -8.22 0.86 5.90
C VAL A 241 -7.73 1.66 7.10
N PHE A 242 -7.11 2.83 6.86
CA PHE A 242 -6.39 3.57 7.89
C PHE A 242 -7.30 4.48 8.73
N LEU A 243 -8.46 4.90 8.22
CA LEU A 243 -9.40 5.67 9.04
C LEU A 243 -10.00 4.84 10.18
N PRO A 244 -10.52 3.60 9.94
CA PRO A 244 -10.95 2.75 11.04
C PRO A 244 -9.81 2.39 11.99
N GLU A 245 -8.58 2.25 11.48
CA GLU A 245 -7.40 2.04 12.33
C GLU A 245 -7.25 3.19 13.34
N VAL A 246 -7.24 4.45 12.87
CA VAL A 246 -7.15 5.63 13.74
C VAL A 246 -8.30 5.68 14.75
N ILE A 247 -9.53 5.35 14.33
CA ILE A 247 -10.69 5.31 15.23
C ILE A 247 -10.52 4.25 16.31
N ILE A 248 -10.05 3.05 15.94
CA ILE A 248 -9.81 1.96 16.89
C ILE A 248 -8.76 2.39 17.91
N TRP A 249 -7.66 3.00 17.47
CA TRP A 249 -6.65 3.51 18.39
C TRP A 249 -7.11 4.66 19.29
N ALA A 250 -8.02 5.51 18.80
CA ALA A 250 -8.53 6.64 19.56
C ALA A 250 -9.63 6.24 20.58
N CYS A 251 -10.51 5.32 20.19
CA CYS A 251 -11.77 5.05 20.89
C CYS A 251 -11.91 3.61 21.40
N ALA A 252 -11.26 2.62 20.78
CA ALA A 252 -11.46 1.22 21.13
C ALA A 252 -10.64 0.80 22.36
N ARG A 253 -10.93 -0.41 22.83
CA ARG A 253 -10.20 -1.05 23.91
C ARG A 253 -8.78 -1.35 23.44
N LYS A 254 -7.81 -1.21 24.36
CA LYS A 254 -6.38 -1.35 24.08
C LYS A 254 -5.98 -2.75 23.58
N SER A 255 -6.80 -3.76 23.87
CA SER A 255 -6.66 -5.13 23.37
C SER A 255 -6.94 -5.29 21.87
N LEU A 256 -7.67 -4.34 21.27
CA LEU A 256 -8.02 -4.33 19.84
C LEU A 256 -7.08 -3.48 18.98
N ALA A 257 -6.08 -2.84 19.60
CA ALA A 257 -5.05 -2.03 18.97
C ALA A 257 -4.47 -2.65 17.68
N GLU A 258 -4.16 -3.94 17.73
CA GLU A 258 -3.39 -4.62 16.68
C GLU A 258 -4.27 -5.26 15.59
N ILE A 259 -5.59 -5.21 15.73
CA ILE A 259 -6.53 -5.96 14.86
C ILE A 259 -6.42 -5.59 13.38
N LEU A 260 -6.08 -4.34 13.08
CA LEU A 260 -6.12 -3.79 11.72
C LEU A 260 -4.74 -3.61 11.07
N ILE A 261 -3.65 -3.83 11.83
CA ILE A 261 -2.27 -3.67 11.33
C ILE A 261 -2.01 -4.65 10.18
N GLY A 262 -2.22 -5.96 10.42
CA GLY A 262 -2.04 -7.00 9.41
C GLY A 262 -2.89 -6.78 8.15
N PRO A 263 -4.23 -6.62 8.27
CA PRO A 263 -5.10 -6.30 7.14
C PRO A 263 -4.69 -5.02 6.40
N GLY A 264 -4.21 -4.01 7.10
CA GLY A 264 -3.79 -2.76 6.48
C GLY A 264 -2.54 -2.90 5.62
N LEU A 265 -1.54 -3.62 6.11
CA LEU A 265 -0.34 -3.98 5.35
C LEU A 265 -0.68 -4.83 4.12
N ALA A 266 -1.59 -5.79 4.28
CA ALA A 266 -2.04 -6.64 3.18
C ALA A 266 -2.68 -5.81 2.06
N VAL A 267 -3.65 -4.96 2.39
CA VAL A 267 -4.38 -4.16 1.40
C VAL A 267 -3.46 -3.17 0.70
N ILE A 268 -2.60 -2.47 1.44
CA ILE A 268 -1.73 -1.46 0.84
C ILE A 268 -0.71 -2.09 -0.12
N SER A 269 -0.17 -3.27 0.23
CA SER A 269 0.78 -3.99 -0.60
C SER A 269 0.14 -4.53 -1.88
N ILE A 270 -1.08 -5.10 -1.78
CA ILE A 270 -1.85 -5.59 -2.93
C ILE A 270 -2.11 -4.46 -3.92
N ILE A 271 -2.60 -3.32 -3.43
CA ILE A 271 -2.93 -2.18 -4.28
C ILE A 271 -1.66 -1.58 -4.89
N GLY A 272 -0.59 -1.40 -4.10
CA GLY A 272 0.70 -0.95 -4.60
C GLY A 272 1.19 -1.82 -5.75
N SER A 273 1.15 -3.14 -5.57
CA SER A 273 1.57 -4.14 -6.55
C SER A 273 0.73 -4.10 -7.82
N ARG A 274 -0.61 -4.09 -7.70
CA ARG A 274 -1.53 -4.06 -8.84
C ARG A 274 -1.39 -2.82 -9.69
N VAL A 275 -1.19 -1.65 -9.07
CA VAL A 275 -1.03 -0.45 -9.88
C VAL A 275 0.34 -0.40 -10.56
N LEU A 276 1.40 -0.95 -9.98
CA LEU A 276 2.68 -1.12 -10.68
C LEU A 276 2.55 -2.07 -11.89
N LEU A 277 1.83 -3.18 -11.75
CA LEU A 277 1.53 -4.09 -12.86
C LEU A 277 0.73 -3.40 -13.97
N ASN A 278 -0.34 -2.66 -13.62
CA ASN A 278 -1.16 -1.91 -14.59
C ASN A 278 -0.33 -0.89 -15.38
N ILE A 279 0.64 -0.21 -14.74
CA ILE A 279 1.51 0.72 -15.44
C ILE A 279 2.43 -0.01 -16.43
N LYS A 280 2.91 -1.20 -16.06
CA LYS A 280 3.86 -1.95 -16.88
C LYS A 280 3.19 -2.61 -18.08
N SER A 281 2.03 -3.21 -17.90
CA SER A 281 1.24 -3.80 -18.99
C SER A 281 0.93 -2.78 -20.08
N ILE A 282 0.59 -1.54 -19.70
CA ILE A 282 0.28 -0.46 -20.65
C ILE A 282 1.52 0.02 -21.39
N LYS A 283 2.67 0.13 -20.71
CA LYS A 283 3.93 0.47 -21.38
C LYS A 283 4.34 -0.58 -22.42
N LEU A 284 4.11 -1.86 -22.12
CA LEU A 284 4.42 -2.95 -23.05
C LEU A 284 3.47 -2.96 -24.24
N ALA A 285 2.16 -2.79 -24.00
CA ALA A 285 1.15 -2.65 -25.05
C ALA A 285 1.43 -1.45 -25.98
N SER A 286 1.96 -0.35 -25.43
CA SER A 286 2.33 0.84 -26.22
C SER A 286 3.67 0.69 -26.97
N GLY A 287 4.51 -0.29 -26.60
CA GLY A 287 5.83 -0.53 -27.19
C GLY A 287 5.85 -1.60 -28.27
N LEU A 288 4.77 -2.39 -28.41
CA LEU A 288 4.60 -3.36 -29.49
C LEU A 288 4.21 -2.62 -30.78
N PRO A 289 4.98 -2.74 -31.88
CA PRO A 289 4.55 -2.25 -33.18
C PRO A 289 3.27 -2.99 -33.59
N THR A 290 2.27 -2.24 -34.05
CA THR A 290 1.03 -2.74 -34.65
C THR A 290 1.33 -3.46 -35.97
N THR A 291 1.94 -4.65 -35.90
CA THR A 291 2.20 -5.52 -37.06
C THR A 291 1.98 -6.98 -36.69
N ALA A 292 0.88 -7.27 -36.00
CA ALA A 292 0.40 -8.63 -35.81
C ALA A 292 -1.08 -8.71 -36.20
N THR A 293 -1.36 -8.43 -37.47
CA THR A 293 -2.56 -8.94 -38.11
C THR A 293 -2.31 -10.43 -38.43
N THR A 294 -3.33 -11.26 -38.17
CA THR A 294 -3.49 -12.68 -38.52
C THR A 294 -2.71 -13.74 -37.70
N ALA A 295 -3.33 -14.18 -36.60
CA ALA A 295 -3.49 -15.61 -36.29
C ALA A 295 -4.75 -15.84 -35.42
N THR A 296 -5.56 -16.80 -35.86
CA THR A 296 -6.93 -17.17 -35.49
C THR A 296 -7.14 -17.75 -34.07
N ALA A 297 -8.16 -17.21 -33.38
CA ALA A 297 -9.24 -17.81 -32.58
C ALA A 297 -8.98 -18.74 -31.35
N LEU A 298 -9.40 -18.28 -30.14
CA LEU A 298 -10.59 -18.73 -29.37
C LEU A 298 -10.62 -18.18 -27.91
N GLY A 299 -11.62 -17.34 -27.58
CA GLY A 299 -11.97 -16.91 -26.21
C GLY A 299 -12.70 -15.55 -26.18
N PRO A 300 -13.79 -15.36 -25.39
CA PRO A 300 -14.78 -14.32 -25.65
C PRO A 300 -14.28 -12.91 -25.28
N THR A 301 -14.68 -11.99 -26.14
CA THR A 301 -14.41 -10.57 -26.25
C THR A 301 -14.81 -9.76 -25.02
N ILE A 302 -13.86 -9.06 -24.41
CA ILE A 302 -14.11 -7.73 -23.84
C ILE A 302 -13.74 -6.75 -24.97
N GLU A 303 -14.74 -6.33 -25.75
CA GLU A 303 -14.61 -5.21 -26.67
C GLU A 303 -14.33 -3.95 -25.85
N LEU A 304 -13.06 -3.53 -25.81
CA LEU A 304 -12.72 -2.15 -25.50
C LEU A 304 -12.74 -1.41 -26.83
N ASP A 305 -13.85 -0.72 -27.07
CA ASP A 305 -14.11 0.11 -28.24
C ASP A 305 -12.96 1.13 -28.42
N THR A 306 -12.06 0.83 -29.34
CA THR A 306 -11.01 1.75 -29.78
C THR A 306 -11.62 2.74 -30.74
N ILE A 307 -11.87 3.96 -30.26
CA ILE A 307 -12.13 5.11 -31.12
C ILE A 307 -10.85 5.40 -31.90
N ASP A 308 -10.89 5.01 -33.16
CA ASP A 308 -9.92 5.33 -34.20
C ASP A 308 -9.99 6.83 -34.53
N TYR A 309 -8.85 7.53 -34.57
CA TYR A 309 -8.76 8.84 -35.22
C TYR A 309 -7.52 8.86 -36.11
N PRO A 310 -7.70 8.94 -37.45
CA PRO A 310 -6.60 9.12 -38.39
C PRO A 310 -6.12 10.57 -38.35
N SER A 311 -4.91 10.82 -37.84
CA SER A 311 -4.24 12.10 -38.00
C SER A 311 -3.68 12.20 -39.43
N ARG A 312 -4.45 12.87 -40.30
CA ARG A 312 -3.99 13.27 -41.65
C ARG A 312 -2.66 14.03 -41.56
N LEU A 313 -1.70 13.52 -42.31
CA LEU A 313 -0.37 14.06 -42.56
C LEU A 313 -0.38 14.77 -43.92
N TRP A 314 -0.50 16.10 -43.97
CA TRP A 314 -0.15 16.96 -45.12
C TRP A 314 0.08 18.37 -44.54
N GLY A 315 1.24 19.00 -44.62
CA GLY A 315 2.15 19.09 -45.77
C GLY A 315 1.94 20.46 -46.40
N THR A 316 2.75 21.43 -45.99
CA THR A 316 2.89 22.73 -46.66
C THR A 316 3.35 22.50 -48.10
N VAL A 317 2.55 22.93 -49.08
CA VAL A 317 2.96 22.99 -50.48
C VAL A 317 2.59 24.38 -50.99
N ASP A 318 3.63 25.14 -51.31
CA ASP A 318 3.60 26.33 -52.14
C ASP A 318 3.02 25.99 -53.52
N THR A 319 2.10 26.80 -54.02
CA THR A 319 1.71 26.77 -55.44
C THR A 319 1.93 28.16 -56.03
N THR A 320 3.15 28.37 -56.52
CA THR A 320 3.43 29.18 -57.72
C THR A 320 3.21 28.32 -58.96
N GLU A 321 2.92 28.96 -60.10
CA GLU A 321 2.54 28.39 -61.42
C GLU A 321 1.02 28.08 -61.52
N GLY A 322 0.22 28.69 -62.39
CA GLY A 322 0.50 29.39 -63.63
C GLY A 322 -0.15 28.62 -64.77
N GLU A 323 -1.47 28.74 -64.97
CA GLU A 323 -2.09 28.32 -66.23
C GLU A 323 -3.39 29.09 -66.51
N THR A 324 -3.32 29.84 -67.60
CA THR A 324 -4.38 30.57 -68.30
C THR A 324 -5.34 29.60 -68.99
N LEU A 325 -6.66 29.76 -68.76
CA LEU A 325 -7.69 29.14 -69.59
C LEU A 325 -8.68 30.20 -70.06
N THR A 326 -8.51 30.56 -71.33
CA THR A 326 -9.40 31.38 -72.15
C THR A 326 -10.64 30.60 -72.54
N VAL A 327 -11.82 31.21 -72.40
CA VAL A 327 -13.11 30.70 -72.89
C VAL A 327 -13.42 31.38 -74.23
N PRO A 328 -13.75 30.65 -75.31
CA PRO A 328 -14.33 31.24 -76.51
C PRO A 328 -15.87 31.18 -76.47
N VAL A 329 -16.49 32.31 -76.80
CA VAL A 329 -17.92 32.50 -77.13
C VAL A 329 -18.13 32.08 -78.60
N PRO A 330 -19.25 31.42 -78.94
CA PRO A 330 -20.37 32.12 -79.58
C PRO A 330 -21.65 32.16 -78.74
#